data_AF-A0A370ED58-F1
#
_entry.id   AF-A0A370ED58-F1
#
_cell.length_a   1.000
_cell.length_b   1.000
_cell.length_c   1.000
_cell.angle_alpha   90.00
_cell.angle_beta   90.00
_cell.angle_gamma   90.00
#
_symmetry.space_group_name_H-M   'P 1'
#
loop_
_entity.id
_entity.type
_entity.pdbx_description
1 polymer ?
#
loop_
_entity_poly.entity_id
_entity_poly.type
_entity_poly.pdbx_seq_one_letter_code
_entity_poly.pdbx_strand_id
1 'polypeptide(L)'
;MNQKEFPLLNPVSLPHPGKLLIIEPLDYPNPYDFHQAHRHDYFEIILVKSGNGFQLIDFSPYNIKEGQLFTIYPGQVHLMERKTAQGMIIQFKKDIFEFIHPLKHSHLYFAEASFDLDKETFTHLYDMTEGIWDLLQKEDLTPLSIHKAYSYLQIILITLIEKHCNNTVDIQGHQVVTQFLSLLPQNIKTKKKVSEYCDLMNCSSDKLNLACKNRLGKTALKLIHEELILEIRRLLLLNQLSLKEIAYELNFDSPANFSGFIKANTGLTPTELQLSILKIYN
;
A
#
# COMPACT_ATOMS: atom_id res chain seq x y z
N MET A 1 -11.72 -26.13 -22.69
CA MET A 1 -10.86 -25.09 -22.09
C MET A 1 -11.60 -24.58 -20.87
N ASN A 2 -11.26 -25.08 -19.69
CA ASN A 2 -11.94 -24.70 -18.45
C ASN A 2 -11.58 -23.25 -18.13
N GLN A 3 -12.56 -22.36 -18.20
CA GLN A 3 -12.47 -21.04 -17.58
C GLN A 3 -12.29 -21.29 -16.09
N LYS A 4 -11.08 -21.04 -15.56
CA LYS A 4 -10.90 -20.93 -14.10
C LYS A 4 -11.78 -19.77 -13.65
N GLU A 5 -12.83 -20.06 -12.90
CA GLU A 5 -13.56 -19.06 -12.14
C GLU A 5 -12.57 -18.44 -11.15
N PHE A 6 -12.22 -17.18 -11.37
CA PHE A 6 -11.44 -16.40 -10.43
C PHE A 6 -12.40 -15.91 -9.34
N PRO A 7 -12.15 -16.19 -8.05
CA PRO A 7 -13.04 -15.74 -6.99
C PRO A 7 -13.16 -14.21 -6.99
N LEU A 8 -14.36 -13.73 -6.69
CA LEU A 8 -14.70 -12.32 -6.51
C LEU A 8 -13.87 -11.76 -5.34
N LEU A 9 -12.73 -11.16 -5.62
CA LEU A 9 -11.84 -10.51 -4.64
C LEU A 9 -12.40 -9.13 -4.26
N ASN A 10 -13.37 -9.11 -3.34
CA ASN A 10 -13.72 -7.89 -2.59
C ASN A 10 -12.48 -7.38 -1.83
N PRO A 11 -12.40 -6.07 -1.51
CA PRO A 11 -11.43 -5.59 -0.56
C PRO A 11 -11.55 -6.41 0.72
N VAL A 12 -10.46 -7.07 1.08
CA VAL A 12 -10.39 -7.80 2.34
C VAL A 12 -10.33 -6.76 3.44
N SER A 13 -11.38 -6.69 4.25
CA SER A 13 -11.36 -5.87 5.45
C SER A 13 -10.55 -6.54 6.54
N LEU A 14 -10.01 -5.72 7.44
CA LEU A 14 -9.22 -6.19 8.57
C LEU A 14 -9.96 -7.35 9.30
N PRO A 15 -9.31 -8.51 9.55
CA PRO A 15 -9.96 -9.76 10.02
C PRO A 15 -10.78 -9.70 11.31
N HIS A 16 -10.80 -8.57 12.03
CA HIS A 16 -11.48 -8.43 13.30
C HIS A 16 -12.23 -7.09 13.40
N PRO A 17 -13.57 -7.09 13.20
CA PRO A 17 -14.40 -5.89 13.34
C PRO A 17 -14.22 -5.25 14.73
N GLY A 18 -13.83 -3.98 14.76
CA GLY A 18 -13.64 -3.22 16.01
C GLY A 18 -12.21 -3.15 16.55
N LYS A 19 -11.26 -3.93 16.00
CA LYS A 19 -9.83 -3.76 16.31
C LYS A 19 -9.18 -2.78 15.32
N LEU A 20 -8.31 -1.90 15.83
CA LEU A 20 -7.52 -0.98 15.00
C LEU A 20 -6.09 -1.49 14.74
N LEU A 21 -5.60 -2.43 15.54
CA LEU A 21 -4.29 -3.05 15.45
C LEU A 21 -4.42 -4.55 15.74
N ILE A 22 -3.79 -5.35 14.90
CA ILE A 22 -3.73 -6.80 15.00
C ILE A 22 -2.29 -7.18 14.67
N ILE A 23 -1.70 -8.06 15.47
CA ILE A 23 -0.45 -8.72 15.15
C ILE A 23 -0.81 -10.19 14.95
N GLU A 24 -0.17 -10.92 14.05
CA GLU A 24 -0.34 -12.37 13.87
C GLU A 24 1.00 -13.02 13.47
N PRO A 25 1.28 -14.28 13.84
CA PRO A 25 2.36 -15.05 13.24
C PRO A 25 2.20 -15.17 11.72
N LEU A 26 3.28 -15.22 10.96
CA LEU A 26 3.21 -15.29 9.49
C LEU A 26 2.51 -16.56 8.98
N ASP A 27 2.43 -17.63 9.77
CA ASP A 27 1.74 -18.88 9.44
C ASP A 27 0.30 -18.96 9.97
N TYR A 28 -0.25 -17.85 10.46
CA TYR A 28 -1.64 -17.82 10.92
C TYR A 28 -2.62 -18.16 9.79
N PRO A 29 -3.77 -18.78 10.12
CA PRO A 29 -4.79 -19.10 9.14
C PRO A 29 -5.52 -17.82 8.71
N ASN A 30 -5.07 -17.21 7.61
CA ASN A 30 -5.74 -16.06 7.01
C ASN A 30 -7.22 -16.38 6.67
N PRO A 31 -8.16 -15.43 6.86
CA PRO A 31 -9.57 -15.63 6.50
C PRO A 31 -9.83 -15.56 4.99
N TYR A 32 -8.78 -15.43 4.18
CA TYR A 32 -8.79 -15.33 2.73
C TYR A 32 -7.55 -16.02 2.15
N ASP A 33 -7.59 -16.34 0.86
CA ASP A 33 -6.46 -16.94 0.15
C ASP A 33 -5.41 -15.89 -0.22
N PHE A 34 -4.35 -15.79 0.59
CA PHE A 34 -3.25 -14.86 0.38
C PHE A 34 -2.30 -15.27 -0.77
N HIS A 35 -2.47 -16.46 -1.36
CA HIS A 35 -1.75 -16.87 -2.56
C HIS A 35 -2.34 -16.24 -3.83
N GLN A 36 -3.57 -15.75 -3.76
CA GLN A 36 -4.21 -15.03 -4.86
C GLN A 36 -4.04 -13.52 -4.70
N ALA A 37 -4.02 -12.81 -5.83
CA ALA A 37 -3.93 -11.36 -5.85
C ALA A 37 -5.13 -10.75 -5.11
N HIS A 38 -4.89 -10.00 -4.03
CA HIS A 38 -5.93 -9.36 -3.23
C HIS A 38 -5.51 -7.94 -2.84
N ARG A 39 -6.46 -7.12 -2.39
CA ARG A 39 -6.19 -5.81 -1.81
C ARG A 39 -6.98 -5.64 -0.52
N HIS A 40 -6.46 -4.84 0.39
CA HIS A 40 -7.10 -4.53 1.67
C HIS A 40 -7.20 -3.02 1.93
N ASP A 41 -8.05 -2.64 2.89
CA ASP A 41 -8.30 -1.24 3.29
C ASP A 41 -7.46 -0.78 4.51
N TYR A 42 -6.56 -1.64 4.99
CA TYR A 42 -5.66 -1.41 6.12
C TYR A 42 -4.20 -1.42 5.70
N PHE A 43 -3.30 -1.01 6.60
CA PHE A 43 -1.86 -1.13 6.44
C PHE A 43 -1.40 -2.51 6.93
N GLU A 44 -0.45 -3.11 6.23
CA GLU A 44 0.19 -4.36 6.62
C GLU A 44 1.72 -4.21 6.62
N ILE A 45 2.38 -4.73 7.65
CA ILE A 45 3.84 -4.83 7.75
C ILE A 45 4.19 -6.29 8.00
N ILE A 46 5.03 -6.87 7.17
CA ILE A 46 5.44 -8.27 7.24
C ILE A 46 6.92 -8.31 7.61
N LEU A 47 7.26 -8.96 8.72
CA LEU A 47 8.63 -9.15 9.19
C LEU A 47 9.02 -10.61 9.03
N VAL A 48 9.93 -10.91 8.10
CA VAL A 48 10.36 -12.29 7.80
C VAL A 48 11.60 -12.64 8.63
N LYS A 49 11.40 -13.44 9.67
CA LYS A 49 12.46 -13.88 10.59
C LYS A 49 13.41 -14.89 9.95
N SER A 50 12.90 -15.76 9.09
CA SER A 50 13.68 -16.82 8.43
C SER A 50 12.92 -17.38 7.23
N GLY A 51 13.60 -18.21 6.44
CA GLY A 51 12.98 -18.94 5.32
C GLY A 51 13.00 -18.17 4.01
N ASN A 52 12.21 -18.66 3.06
CA ASN A 52 12.12 -18.10 1.72
C ASN A 52 10.69 -18.17 1.20
N GLY A 53 10.47 -17.53 0.05
CA GLY A 53 9.18 -17.42 -0.58
C GLY A 53 9.22 -16.38 -1.68
N PHE A 54 8.04 -15.98 -2.12
CA PHE A 54 7.85 -14.98 -3.15
C PHE A 54 6.72 -14.05 -2.74
N GLN A 55 6.86 -12.78 -3.09
CA GLN A 55 5.81 -11.81 -2.89
C GLN A 55 5.72 -10.91 -4.11
N LEU A 56 4.50 -10.59 -4.51
CA LEU A 56 4.24 -9.65 -5.58
C LEU A 56 3.41 -8.52 -4.99
N ILE A 57 3.97 -7.32 -4.94
CA ILE A 57 3.25 -6.11 -4.50
C ILE A 57 3.07 -5.22 -5.71
N ASP A 58 1.82 -4.89 -6.00
CA ASP A 58 1.32 -4.31 -7.24
C ASP A 58 1.81 -5.04 -8.48
N PHE A 59 2.95 -4.67 -9.05
CA PHE A 59 3.51 -5.33 -10.24
C PHE A 59 5.01 -5.55 -10.11
N SER A 60 5.52 -5.49 -8.87
CA SER A 60 6.92 -5.61 -8.53
C SER A 60 7.15 -6.94 -7.81
N PRO A 61 7.93 -7.87 -8.41
CA PRO A 61 8.24 -9.14 -7.77
C PRO A 61 9.35 -8.98 -6.72
N TYR A 62 9.19 -9.66 -5.59
CA TYR A 62 10.16 -9.73 -4.50
C TYR A 62 10.42 -11.17 -4.10
N ASN A 63 11.69 -11.58 -4.10
CA ASN A 63 12.10 -12.82 -3.47
C ASN A 63 12.25 -12.59 -1.97
N ILE A 64 11.57 -13.40 -1.16
CA ILE A 64 11.60 -13.30 0.29
C ILE A 64 12.93 -13.83 0.81
N LYS A 65 13.57 -13.07 1.69
CA LYS A 65 14.80 -13.40 2.40
C LYS A 65 14.64 -13.24 3.91
N GLU A 66 15.52 -13.89 4.65
CA GLU A 66 15.67 -13.69 6.09
C GLU A 66 16.03 -12.23 6.42
N GLY A 67 15.41 -11.68 7.46
CA GLY A 67 15.62 -10.30 7.92
C GLY A 67 14.95 -9.24 7.04
N GLN A 68 14.09 -9.65 6.11
CA GLN A 68 13.40 -8.74 5.22
C GLN A 68 12.10 -8.23 5.84
N LEU A 69 11.82 -6.94 5.64
CA LEU A 69 10.57 -6.31 6.05
C LEU A 69 9.84 -5.78 4.82
N PHE A 70 8.55 -6.05 4.73
CA PHE A 70 7.67 -5.52 3.70
C PHE A 70 6.59 -4.64 4.29
N THR A 71 6.17 -3.63 3.52
CA THR A 71 5.02 -2.80 3.87
C THR A 71 4.03 -2.78 2.71
N ILE A 72 2.75 -2.96 3.02
CA ILE A 72 1.65 -2.91 2.06
C ILE A 72 0.65 -1.86 2.55
N TYR A 73 0.29 -0.94 1.67
CA TYR A 73 -0.61 0.16 1.98
C TYR A 73 -2.04 -0.15 1.58
N PRO A 74 -3.03 0.50 2.22
CA PRO A 74 -4.42 0.42 1.81
C PRO A 74 -4.57 0.63 0.30
N GLY A 75 -5.22 -0.34 -0.35
CA GLY A 75 -5.52 -0.31 -1.77
C GLY A 75 -4.44 -0.92 -2.69
N GLN A 76 -3.24 -1.26 -2.20
CA GLN A 76 -2.29 -2.02 -3.03
C GLN A 76 -2.81 -3.43 -3.30
N VAL A 77 -2.54 -3.96 -4.49
CA VAL A 77 -2.83 -5.36 -4.79
C VAL A 77 -1.57 -6.17 -4.51
N HIS A 78 -1.67 -7.29 -3.82
CA HIS A 78 -0.52 -8.15 -3.57
C HIS A 78 -0.92 -9.63 -3.46
N LEU A 79 0.08 -10.50 -3.54
CA LEU A 79 -0.01 -11.90 -3.14
C LEU A 79 1.30 -12.34 -2.50
N MET A 80 1.25 -13.42 -1.73
CA MET A 80 2.42 -13.96 -1.05
C MET A 80 2.44 -15.49 -1.14
N GLU A 81 3.57 -16.04 -1.56
CA GLU A 81 3.92 -17.44 -1.42
C GLU A 81 4.92 -17.59 -0.28
N ARG A 82 4.44 -18.04 0.87
CA ARG A 82 5.25 -18.11 2.09
C ARG A 82 6.28 -19.25 2.08
N LYS A 83 6.22 -20.25 1.17
CA LYS A 83 7.08 -21.47 1.16
C LYS A 83 7.56 -21.92 2.56
N THR A 84 8.75 -21.51 3.00
CA THR A 84 9.30 -21.84 4.34
C THR A 84 9.45 -20.62 5.26
N ALA A 85 9.01 -19.45 4.81
CA ALA A 85 9.06 -18.19 5.52
C ALA A 85 8.30 -18.25 6.86
N GLN A 86 8.97 -17.78 7.90
CA GLN A 86 8.42 -17.59 9.24
C GLN A 86 8.62 -16.14 9.66
N GLY A 87 7.74 -15.63 10.52
CA GLY A 87 7.77 -14.23 10.88
C GLY A 87 6.52 -13.74 11.59
N MET A 88 6.30 -12.43 11.55
CA MET A 88 5.13 -11.76 12.12
C MET A 88 4.51 -10.81 11.10
N ILE A 89 3.21 -10.58 11.22
CA ILE A 89 2.43 -9.63 10.44
C ILE A 89 1.81 -8.62 11.41
N ILE A 90 1.98 -7.33 11.11
CA ILE A 90 1.32 -6.21 11.79
C ILE A 90 0.25 -5.68 10.83
N GLN A 91 -1.00 -5.61 11.26
CA GLN A 91 -2.10 -5.08 10.46
C GLN A 91 -2.83 -3.98 11.25
N PHE A 92 -3.02 -2.80 10.65
CA PHE A 92 -3.66 -1.69 11.34
C PHE A 92 -4.44 -0.74 10.43
N LYS A 93 -5.52 -0.16 10.97
CA LYS A 93 -6.34 0.83 10.26
C LYS A 93 -5.77 2.23 10.38
N LYS A 94 -6.13 3.10 9.43
CA LYS A 94 -5.77 4.52 9.44
C LYS A 94 -6.26 5.23 10.71
N ASP A 95 -7.36 4.79 11.32
CA ASP A 95 -7.94 5.39 12.53
C ASP A 95 -6.98 5.35 13.73
N ILE A 96 -5.98 4.45 13.74
CA ILE A 96 -4.98 4.39 14.83
C ILE A 96 -4.21 5.71 15.00
N PHE A 97 -4.15 6.49 13.92
CA PHE A 97 -3.43 7.74 13.84
C PHE A 97 -4.03 8.88 14.66
N GLU A 98 -5.29 8.76 15.06
CA GLU A 98 -5.91 9.68 16.01
C GLU A 98 -5.36 9.47 17.44
N PHE A 99 -4.72 8.32 17.71
CA PHE A 99 -4.30 7.88 19.03
C PHE A 99 -2.78 7.82 19.23
N ILE A 100 -1.99 7.95 18.16
CA ILE A 100 -0.52 8.04 18.23
C ILE A 100 -0.06 9.48 18.00
N HIS A 101 1.19 9.79 18.35
CA HIS A 101 1.76 11.10 18.03
C HIS A 101 1.54 11.40 16.55
N PRO A 102 1.19 12.65 16.17
CA PRO A 102 0.88 13.01 14.79
C PRO A 102 2.11 12.80 13.89
N LEU A 103 2.25 11.59 13.37
CA LEU A 103 3.08 11.27 12.24
C LEU A 103 2.30 11.70 11.01
N LYS A 104 2.95 12.36 10.05
CA LYS A 104 2.27 12.63 8.78
C LYS A 104 2.14 11.31 8.02
N HIS A 105 0.96 10.67 8.04
CA HIS A 105 0.70 9.35 7.43
C HIS A 105 1.08 9.29 5.96
N SER A 106 1.12 10.44 5.30
CA SER A 106 1.69 10.63 3.98
C SER A 106 3.05 9.97 3.79
N HIS A 107 3.92 9.92 4.80
CA HIS A 107 5.23 9.25 4.67
C HIS A 107 5.12 7.74 4.52
N LEU A 108 4.00 7.15 4.98
CA LEU A 108 3.78 5.72 4.85
C LEU A 108 3.41 5.36 3.41
N TYR A 109 2.64 6.16 2.68
CA TYR A 109 2.21 5.81 1.31
C TYR A 109 3.32 5.79 0.23
N PHE A 110 4.57 6.13 0.57
CA PHE A 110 5.68 6.26 -0.39
C PHE A 110 6.93 5.46 -0.02
N ALA A 111 6.87 4.68 1.06
CA ALA A 111 8.02 3.86 1.42
C ALA A 111 8.23 2.75 0.37
N GLU A 112 9.49 2.36 0.18
CA GLU A 112 9.79 1.17 -0.61
C GLU A 112 8.99 -0.01 -0.02
N ALA A 113 8.33 -0.80 -0.88
CA ALA A 113 7.52 -1.91 -0.41
C ALA A 113 8.34 -2.98 0.32
N SER A 114 9.68 -2.95 0.16
CA SER A 114 10.65 -3.84 0.79
C SER A 114 11.78 -3.01 1.41
N PHE A 115 12.18 -3.37 2.62
CA PHE A 115 13.29 -2.77 3.34
C PHE A 115 14.37 -3.81 3.60
N ASP A 116 15.59 -3.51 3.17
CA ASP A 116 16.79 -4.24 3.56
C ASP A 116 17.35 -3.61 4.85
N LEU A 117 17.00 -4.22 5.98
CA LEU A 117 17.43 -3.75 7.30
C LEU A 117 18.71 -4.45 7.75
N ASP A 118 19.56 -3.72 8.47
CA ASP A 118 20.65 -4.36 9.22
C ASP A 118 20.09 -5.26 10.32
N LYS A 119 20.86 -6.28 10.70
CA LYS A 119 20.45 -7.32 11.65
C LYS A 119 19.99 -6.75 13.00
N GLU A 120 20.66 -5.72 13.48
CA GLU A 120 20.33 -5.08 14.77
C GLU A 120 18.96 -4.40 14.69
N THR A 121 18.75 -3.58 13.67
CA THR A 121 17.46 -2.91 13.43
C THR A 121 16.34 -3.93 13.26
N PHE A 122 16.52 -4.96 12.42
CA PHE A 122 15.50 -5.98 12.22
C PHE A 122 15.14 -6.71 13.52
N THR A 123 16.15 -7.14 14.29
CA THR A 123 15.93 -7.84 15.56
C THR A 123 15.14 -6.96 16.53
N HIS A 124 15.49 -5.68 16.64
CA HIS A 124 14.77 -4.74 17.49
C HIS A 124 13.29 -4.57 17.10
N LEU A 125 13.01 -4.39 15.80
CA LEU A 125 11.64 -4.27 15.30
C LEU A 125 10.84 -5.58 15.50
N TYR A 126 11.50 -6.72 15.32
CA TYR A 126 10.88 -8.03 15.51
C TYR A 126 10.52 -8.27 16.98
N ASP A 127 11.44 -8.01 17.91
CA ASP A 127 11.20 -8.16 19.36
C ASP A 127 10.08 -7.23 19.84
N MET A 128 10.01 -6.00 19.33
CA MET A 128 8.89 -5.09 19.62
C MET A 128 7.56 -5.66 19.09
N THR A 129 7.58 -6.27 17.91
CA THR A 129 6.39 -6.88 17.31
C THR A 129 5.89 -8.06 18.13
N GLU A 130 6.79 -8.97 18.56
CA GLU A 130 6.46 -10.06 19.48
C GLU A 130 5.94 -9.51 20.82
N GLY A 131 6.54 -8.43 21.34
CA GLY A 131 6.06 -7.76 22.55
C GLY A 131 4.65 -7.16 22.42
N ILE A 132 4.27 -6.65 21.25
CA ILE A 132 2.90 -6.22 20.97
C ILE A 132 1.98 -7.44 20.91
N TRP A 133 2.37 -8.50 20.19
CA TRP A 133 1.60 -9.74 20.09
C TRP A 133 1.27 -10.29 21.48
N ASP A 134 2.29 -10.52 22.31
CA ASP A 134 2.13 -11.04 23.68
C ASP A 134 1.24 -10.13 24.54
N LEU A 135 1.31 -8.82 24.33
CA LEU A 135 0.47 -7.86 25.04
C LEU A 135 -1.00 -7.95 24.62
N LEU A 136 -1.27 -8.12 23.32
CA LEU A 136 -2.62 -8.21 22.74
C LEU A 136 -3.30 -9.56 22.93
N GLN A 137 -2.57 -10.61 23.33
CA GLN A 137 -3.11 -11.93 23.66
C GLN A 137 -3.62 -12.05 25.12
N LYS A 138 -3.43 -11.04 25.96
CA LYS A 138 -3.88 -11.10 27.37
C LYS A 138 -5.41 -10.99 27.47
N GLU A 139 -6.01 -11.81 28.33
CA GLU A 139 -7.47 -11.78 28.58
C GLU A 139 -7.93 -10.43 29.15
N ASP A 140 -7.16 -9.85 30.08
CA ASP A 140 -7.44 -8.57 30.73
C ASP A 140 -6.76 -7.38 30.03
N LEU A 141 -7.14 -7.12 28.77
CA LEU A 141 -6.64 -5.96 28.03
C LEU A 141 -7.18 -4.65 28.62
N THR A 142 -6.28 -3.85 29.21
CA THR A 142 -6.59 -2.49 29.69
C THR A 142 -6.41 -1.44 28.59
N PRO A 143 -7.06 -0.27 28.69
CA PRO A 143 -6.77 0.87 27.80
C PRO A 143 -5.28 1.26 27.77
N LEU A 144 -4.58 1.13 28.89
CA LEU A 144 -3.13 1.38 28.96
C LEU A 144 -2.32 0.34 28.17
N SER A 145 -2.74 -0.93 28.16
CA SER A 145 -2.14 -1.98 27.33
C SER A 145 -2.30 -1.65 25.84
N ILE A 146 -3.47 -1.18 25.42
CA ILE A 146 -3.73 -0.75 24.04
C ILE A 146 -2.85 0.45 23.67
N HIS A 147 -2.80 1.49 24.51
CA HIS A 147 -1.91 2.63 24.28
C HIS A 147 -0.44 2.22 24.22
N LYS A 148 -0.01 1.27 25.05
CA LYS A 148 1.35 0.73 25.00
C LYS A 148 1.63 0.03 23.66
N ALA A 149 0.69 -0.77 23.15
CA ALA A 149 0.80 -1.39 21.82
C ALA A 149 0.90 -0.33 20.71
N TYR A 150 0.09 0.73 20.79
CA TYR A 150 0.13 1.84 19.84
C TYR A 150 1.46 2.61 19.89
N SER A 151 2.02 2.82 21.08
CA SER A 151 3.34 3.42 21.24
C SER A 151 4.45 2.58 20.62
N TYR A 152 4.41 1.25 20.76
CA TYR A 152 5.37 0.36 20.08
C TYR A 152 5.21 0.40 18.56
N LEU A 153 3.97 0.35 18.04
CA LEU A 153 3.72 0.54 16.62
C LEU A 153 4.28 1.89 16.14
N GLN A 154 4.08 2.96 16.91
CA GLN A 154 4.59 4.28 16.57
C GLN A 154 6.12 4.29 16.43
N ILE A 155 6.84 3.62 17.33
CA ILE A 155 8.31 3.49 17.25
C ILE A 155 8.69 2.74 15.96
N ILE A 156 8.03 1.61 15.67
CA ILE A 156 8.25 0.84 14.43
C ILE A 156 8.06 1.75 13.20
N LEU A 157 6.94 2.48 13.14
CA LEU A 157 6.64 3.38 12.02
C LEU A 157 7.66 4.51 11.88
N ILE A 158 8.11 5.11 12.99
CA ILE A 158 9.16 6.14 12.98
C ILE A 158 10.46 5.56 12.41
N THR A 159 10.89 4.39 12.88
CA THR A 159 12.12 3.75 12.39
C THR A 159 12.06 3.48 10.88
N LEU A 160 10.91 3.00 10.37
CA LEU A 160 10.71 2.78 8.95
C LEU A 160 10.75 4.08 8.14
N ILE A 161 10.10 5.14 8.65
CA ILE A 161 10.14 6.47 8.03
C ILE A 161 11.57 7.02 8.01
N GLU A 162 12.32 6.91 9.09
CA GLU A 162 13.71 7.36 9.16
C GLU A 162 14.62 6.64 8.18
N LYS A 163 14.49 5.30 8.08
CA LYS A 163 15.25 4.51 7.10
C LYS A 163 14.90 4.93 5.66
N HIS A 164 13.62 5.17 5.38
CA HIS A 164 13.19 5.66 4.09
C HIS A 164 13.69 7.09 3.80
N CYS A 165 13.56 8.01 4.75
CA CYS A 165 13.96 9.41 4.58
C CYS A 165 15.47 9.63 4.56
N ASN A 166 16.26 8.81 5.25
CA ASN A 166 17.71 8.84 5.12
C ASN A 166 18.15 8.46 3.70
N ASN A 167 17.37 7.62 3.01
CA ASN A 167 17.57 7.33 1.59
C ASN A 167 17.02 8.44 0.68
N THR A 168 16.06 9.24 1.16
CA THR A 168 15.44 10.34 0.41
C THR A 168 15.62 11.69 1.14
N VAL A 169 16.79 12.32 0.98
CA VAL A 169 17.19 13.65 1.51
C VAL A 169 16.03 14.64 1.70
N ASP A 170 15.97 15.37 2.81
CA ASP A 170 15.08 16.53 3.11
C ASP A 170 13.60 16.24 3.46
N ILE A 171 13.28 16.29 4.76
CA ILE A 171 11.92 16.09 5.31
C ILE A 171 11.20 17.43 5.52
N GLN A 172 11.91 18.56 5.49
CA GLN A 172 11.37 19.84 5.95
C GLN A 172 10.87 20.74 4.80
N GLY A 173 11.44 20.64 3.59
CA GLY A 173 11.04 21.44 2.43
C GLY A 173 9.81 20.96 1.64
N HIS A 174 9.27 19.77 1.92
CA HIS A 174 8.41 19.05 0.96
C HIS A 174 6.96 18.79 1.38
N GLN A 175 6.45 19.53 2.36
CA GLN A 175 5.08 19.32 2.87
C GLN A 175 4.01 19.28 1.77
N VAL A 176 4.13 20.13 0.74
CA VAL A 176 3.20 20.16 -0.40
C VAL A 176 3.24 18.85 -1.19
N VAL A 177 4.41 18.33 -1.52
CA VAL A 177 4.54 17.07 -2.29
C VAL A 177 4.03 15.91 -1.45
N THR A 178 4.47 15.82 -0.20
CA THR A 178 4.05 14.77 0.73
C THR A 178 2.54 14.75 0.95
N GLN A 179 1.90 15.92 1.10
CA GLN A 179 0.44 16.03 1.22
C GLN A 179 -0.27 15.67 -0.10
N PHE A 180 0.20 16.17 -1.24
CA PHE A 180 -0.37 15.82 -2.55
C PHE A 180 -0.34 14.31 -2.80
N LEU A 181 0.84 13.72 -2.57
CA LEU A 181 1.06 12.31 -2.76
C LEU A 181 0.14 11.48 -1.85
N SER A 182 -0.09 11.86 -0.60
CA SER A 182 -1.02 11.11 0.26
C SER A 182 -2.48 11.20 -0.21
N LEU A 183 -2.88 12.31 -0.83
CA LEU A 183 -4.23 12.51 -1.34
C LEU A 183 -4.50 11.75 -2.65
N LEU A 184 -3.47 11.49 -3.46
CA LEU A 184 -3.57 10.81 -4.75
C LEU A 184 -4.35 9.48 -4.67
N PRO A 185 -3.88 8.44 -3.97
CA PRO A 185 -4.55 7.14 -3.96
C PRO A 185 -5.96 7.21 -3.35
N GLN A 186 -6.19 8.13 -2.42
CA GLN A 186 -7.48 8.32 -1.76
C GLN A 186 -8.54 8.94 -2.69
N ASN A 187 -8.13 9.70 -3.70
CA ASN A 187 -9.04 10.49 -4.53
C ASN A 187 -8.97 10.17 -6.02
N ILE A 188 -8.07 9.29 -6.47
CA ILE A 188 -7.79 9.09 -7.90
C ILE A 188 -9.00 8.65 -8.74
N LYS A 189 -9.96 7.96 -8.13
CA LYS A 189 -11.22 7.56 -8.79
C LYS A 189 -12.06 8.76 -9.24
N THR A 190 -12.01 9.87 -8.50
CA THR A 190 -12.87 11.05 -8.71
C THR A 190 -12.09 12.30 -9.14
N LYS A 191 -10.83 12.45 -8.71
CA LYS A 191 -9.98 13.64 -8.91
C LYS A 191 -8.87 13.34 -9.92
N LYS A 192 -8.92 13.99 -11.10
CA LYS A 192 -7.97 13.73 -12.22
C LYS A 192 -7.25 14.99 -12.72
N LYS A 193 -7.57 16.16 -12.17
CA LYS A 193 -6.94 17.43 -12.55
C LYS A 193 -6.09 17.97 -11.41
N VAL A 194 -4.98 18.61 -11.75
CA VAL A 194 -4.08 19.26 -10.77
C VAL A 194 -4.82 20.26 -9.88
N SER A 195 -5.72 21.05 -10.47
CA SER A 195 -6.53 22.04 -9.74
C SER A 195 -7.35 21.43 -8.61
N GLU A 196 -7.91 20.24 -8.81
CA GLU A 196 -8.77 19.63 -7.80
C GLU A 196 -7.98 19.16 -6.57
N TYR A 197 -6.73 18.76 -6.74
CA TYR A 197 -5.83 18.48 -5.60
C TYR A 197 -5.35 19.76 -4.94
N CYS A 198 -5.09 20.81 -5.73
CA CYS A 198 -4.75 22.13 -5.23
C CYS A 198 -5.85 22.71 -4.33
N ASP A 199 -7.12 22.52 -4.69
CA ASP A 199 -8.28 22.93 -3.87
C ASP A 199 -8.30 22.21 -2.51
N LEU A 200 -8.00 20.90 -2.48
CA LEU A 200 -7.92 20.11 -1.23
C LEU A 200 -6.76 20.55 -0.32
N MET A 201 -5.70 21.09 -0.92
CA MET A 201 -4.47 21.46 -0.21
C MET A 201 -4.36 22.96 0.07
N ASN A 202 -5.33 23.76 -0.41
CA ASN A 202 -5.26 25.23 -0.39
C ASN A 202 -3.93 25.76 -0.98
N CYS A 203 -3.51 25.25 -2.15
CA CYS A 203 -2.29 25.69 -2.83
C CYS A 203 -2.54 26.04 -4.29
N SER A 204 -1.58 26.70 -4.96
CA SER A 204 -1.68 26.92 -6.42
C SER A 204 -1.09 25.76 -7.22
N SER A 205 -1.59 25.57 -8.45
CA SER A 205 -1.05 24.59 -9.40
C SER A 205 0.44 24.80 -9.69
N ASP A 206 0.90 26.05 -9.73
CA ASP A 206 2.31 26.38 -9.96
C ASP A 206 3.18 25.94 -8.78
N LYS A 207 2.72 26.20 -7.56
CA LYS A 207 3.41 25.76 -6.34
C LYS A 207 3.51 24.24 -6.30
N LEU A 208 2.42 23.53 -6.60
CA LEU A 208 2.41 22.07 -6.61
C LEU A 208 3.30 21.50 -7.72
N ASN A 209 3.22 22.02 -8.95
CA ASN A 209 4.07 21.56 -10.04
C ASN A 209 5.56 21.83 -9.80
N LEU A 210 5.91 23.00 -9.27
CA LEU A 210 7.28 23.33 -8.93
C LEU A 210 7.81 22.36 -7.87
N ALA A 211 7.02 22.10 -6.82
CA ALA A 211 7.39 21.17 -5.77
C ALA A 211 7.58 19.74 -6.30
N CYS A 212 6.66 19.25 -7.15
CA CYS A 212 6.76 17.92 -7.76
C CYS A 212 7.97 17.82 -8.70
N LYS A 213 8.24 18.83 -9.53
CA LYS A 213 9.40 18.83 -10.44
C LYS A 213 10.71 18.81 -9.67
N ASN A 214 10.84 19.67 -8.65
CA ASN A 214 12.05 19.77 -7.84
C ASN A 214 12.34 18.47 -7.08
N ARG A 215 11.29 17.78 -6.61
CA ARG A 215 11.44 16.59 -5.77
C ARG A 215 11.50 15.27 -6.55
N LEU A 216 10.63 15.13 -7.54
CA LEU A 216 10.36 13.85 -8.21
C LEU A 216 10.73 13.89 -9.70
N GLY A 217 11.20 15.03 -10.22
CA GLY A 217 11.49 15.21 -11.64
C GLY A 217 10.24 15.14 -12.54
N LYS A 218 9.03 15.19 -11.97
CA LYS A 218 7.76 15.00 -12.67
C LYS A 218 6.77 16.11 -12.36
N THR A 219 5.87 16.42 -13.30
CA THR A 219 4.75 17.32 -13.04
C THR A 219 3.70 16.63 -12.17
N ALA A 220 2.87 17.42 -11.50
CA ALA A 220 1.74 16.89 -10.73
C ALA A 220 0.77 16.11 -11.63
N LEU A 221 0.51 16.61 -12.85
CA LEU A 221 -0.33 15.90 -13.83
C LEU A 221 0.24 14.53 -14.20
N LYS A 222 1.56 14.43 -14.40
CA LYS A 222 2.20 13.14 -14.69
C LYS A 222 2.04 12.15 -13.53
N LEU A 223 2.18 12.62 -12.29
CA LEU A 223 1.97 11.79 -11.10
C LEU A 223 0.51 11.33 -10.96
N ILE A 224 -0.46 12.21 -11.26
CA ILE A 224 -1.88 11.83 -11.33
C ILE A 224 -2.09 10.74 -12.39
N HIS A 225 -1.53 10.90 -13.59
CA HIS A 225 -1.68 9.91 -14.64
C HIS A 225 -1.04 8.57 -14.27
N GLU A 226 0.13 8.58 -13.65
CA GLU A 226 0.82 7.37 -13.18
C GLU A 226 -0.01 6.63 -12.12
N GLU A 227 -0.59 7.34 -11.14
CA GLU A 227 -1.47 6.74 -10.13
C GLU A 227 -2.77 6.21 -10.75
N LEU A 228 -3.37 6.95 -11.68
CA LEU A 228 -4.58 6.50 -12.37
C LEU A 228 -4.32 5.24 -13.21
N ILE A 229 -3.18 5.19 -13.92
CA ILE A 229 -2.77 3.97 -14.61
C ILE A 229 -2.52 2.83 -13.62
N LEU A 230 -1.90 3.09 -12.47
CA LEU A 230 -1.69 2.07 -11.46
C LEU A 230 -3.02 1.47 -10.96
N GLU A 231 -4.00 2.32 -10.63
CA GLU A 231 -5.33 1.86 -10.22
C GLU A 231 -6.08 1.13 -11.33
N ILE A 232 -5.96 1.57 -12.59
CA ILE A 232 -6.48 0.84 -13.75
C ILE A 232 -5.90 -0.56 -13.81
N ARG A 233 -4.57 -0.70 -13.68
CA ARG A 233 -3.90 -2.01 -13.72
C ARG A 233 -4.39 -2.90 -12.57
N ARG A 234 -4.56 -2.35 -11.37
CA ARG A 234 -5.12 -3.08 -10.21
C ARG A 234 -6.53 -3.61 -10.50
N LEU A 235 -7.41 -2.78 -11.06
CA LEU A 235 -8.78 -3.19 -11.42
C LEU A 235 -8.82 -4.23 -12.56
N LEU A 236 -7.95 -4.09 -13.56
CA LEU A 236 -7.84 -5.06 -14.66
C LEU A 236 -7.36 -6.44 -14.19
N LEU A 237 -6.45 -6.46 -13.22
CA LEU A 237 -5.91 -7.69 -12.63
C LEU A 237 -6.97 -8.47 -11.85
N LEU A 238 -7.77 -7.77 -11.04
CA LEU A 238 -8.81 -8.41 -10.23
C LEU A 238 -9.91 -9.07 -11.08
N ASN A 239 -10.00 -8.73 -12.37
CA ASN A 239 -10.85 -9.36 -13.40
C ASN A 239 -12.34 -9.54 -12.99
N GLN A 240 -12.85 -8.64 -12.16
CA GLN A 240 -14.25 -8.64 -11.68
C GLN A 240 -15.16 -7.74 -12.49
N LEU A 241 -14.59 -6.74 -13.13
CA LEU A 241 -15.30 -5.69 -13.84
C LEU A 241 -14.96 -5.78 -15.32
N SER A 242 -15.97 -5.63 -16.17
CA SER A 242 -15.76 -5.37 -17.58
C SER A 242 -15.02 -4.04 -17.77
N LEU A 243 -14.34 -3.88 -18.91
CA LEU A 243 -13.67 -2.63 -19.25
C LEU A 243 -14.61 -1.41 -19.17
N LYS A 244 -15.90 -1.61 -19.46
CA LYS A 244 -16.93 -0.59 -19.38
C LYS A 244 -17.22 -0.21 -17.92
N GLU A 245 -17.35 -1.19 -17.05
CA GLU A 245 -17.55 -0.97 -15.61
C GLU A 245 -16.34 -0.31 -14.96
N ILE A 246 -15.11 -0.71 -15.32
CA ILE A 246 -13.88 -0.04 -14.86
C ILE A 246 -13.87 1.43 -15.27
N ALA A 247 -14.26 1.74 -16.52
CA ALA A 247 -14.35 3.13 -16.97
C ALA A 247 -15.34 3.95 -16.14
N TYR A 248 -16.50 3.38 -15.79
CA TYR A 248 -17.49 4.04 -14.94
C TYR A 248 -17.02 4.19 -13.49
N GLU A 249 -16.45 3.14 -12.89
CA GLU A 249 -15.89 3.12 -11.54
C GLU A 249 -14.82 4.20 -11.36
N LEU A 250 -14.02 4.42 -12.40
CA LEU A 250 -12.99 5.46 -12.44
C LEU A 250 -13.51 6.79 -12.96
N ASN A 251 -14.83 7.03 -13.04
CA ASN A 251 -15.45 8.27 -13.52
C ASN A 251 -14.84 8.81 -14.83
N PHE A 252 -14.77 7.98 -15.86
CA PHE A 252 -14.53 8.43 -17.23
C PHE A 252 -15.87 8.74 -17.93
N ASP A 253 -15.93 9.84 -18.68
CA ASP A 253 -17.15 10.25 -19.37
C ASP A 253 -17.63 9.24 -20.42
N SER A 254 -16.70 8.43 -20.95
CA SER A 254 -17.02 7.35 -21.88
C SER A 254 -15.95 6.24 -21.88
N PRO A 255 -16.30 5.00 -22.26
CA PRO A 255 -15.33 3.93 -22.48
C PRO A 255 -14.28 4.25 -23.57
N ALA A 256 -14.62 5.13 -24.52
CA ALA A 256 -13.68 5.60 -25.54
C ALA A 256 -12.60 6.49 -24.93
N ASN A 257 -12.97 7.42 -24.04
CA ASN A 257 -12.01 8.26 -23.30
C ASN A 257 -11.10 7.43 -22.41
N PHE A 258 -11.65 6.42 -21.73
CA PHE A 258 -10.88 5.45 -20.93
C PHE A 258 -9.84 4.71 -21.78
N SER A 259 -10.27 4.15 -22.92
CA SER A 259 -9.37 3.42 -23.83
C SER A 259 -8.29 4.33 -24.43
N GLY A 260 -8.66 5.55 -24.81
CA GLY A 260 -7.74 6.57 -25.30
C GLY A 260 -6.71 6.99 -24.26
N PHE A 261 -7.13 7.17 -23.00
CA PHE A 261 -6.25 7.48 -21.89
C PHE A 261 -5.22 6.38 -21.65
N ILE A 262 -5.65 5.11 -21.62
CA ILE A 262 -4.73 3.96 -21.44
C ILE A 262 -3.71 3.91 -22.58
N LYS A 263 -4.18 4.01 -23.83
CA LYS A 263 -3.30 3.95 -25.01
C LYS A 263 -2.30 5.11 -25.03
N ALA A 264 -2.72 6.31 -24.66
CA ALA A 264 -1.84 7.47 -24.62
C ALA A 264 -0.75 7.37 -23.56
N ASN A 265 -1.01 6.74 -22.40
CA ASN A 265 -0.06 6.67 -21.30
C ASN A 265 0.75 5.35 -21.26
N THR A 266 0.30 4.30 -21.94
CA THR A 266 0.96 2.97 -21.91
C THR A 266 1.38 2.45 -23.28
N GLY A 267 0.85 3.01 -24.37
CA GLY A 267 1.01 2.47 -25.72
C GLY A 267 0.15 1.25 -26.04
N LEU A 268 -0.56 0.69 -25.06
CA LEU A 268 -1.38 -0.53 -25.19
C LEU A 268 -2.87 -0.20 -25.21
N THR A 269 -3.68 -1.04 -25.85
CA THR A 269 -5.12 -1.07 -25.63
C THR A 269 -5.45 -1.63 -24.24
N PRO A 270 -6.65 -1.38 -23.69
CA PRO A 270 -7.02 -1.94 -22.38
C PRO A 270 -6.90 -3.46 -22.30
N THR A 271 -7.27 -4.19 -23.36
CA THR A 271 -7.13 -5.65 -23.44
C THR A 271 -5.68 -6.09 -23.48
N GLU A 272 -4.82 -5.43 -24.27
CA GLU A 272 -3.38 -5.73 -24.31
C GLU A 272 -2.71 -5.44 -22.95
N LEU A 273 -3.11 -4.36 -22.29
CA LEU A 273 -2.64 -4.03 -20.94
C LEU A 273 -3.08 -5.11 -19.94
N GLN A 274 -4.33 -5.58 -20.00
CA GLN A 274 -4.80 -6.66 -19.13
C GLN A 274 -3.98 -7.94 -19.34
N LEU A 275 -3.74 -8.33 -20.60
CA LEU A 275 -2.92 -9.50 -20.92
C LEU A 275 -1.47 -9.36 -20.44
N SER A 276 -0.87 -8.18 -20.52
CA SER A 276 0.50 -7.97 -20.03
C SER A 276 0.59 -8.07 -18.51
N ILE A 277 -0.42 -7.61 -17.79
CA ILE A 277 -0.52 -7.73 -16.33
C ILE A 277 -0.68 -9.18 -15.90
N LEU A 278 -1.58 -9.93 -16.55
CA LEU A 278 -1.83 -11.33 -16.21
C LEU A 278 -0.56 -12.19 -16.37
N LYS A 279 0.36 -11.83 -17.26
CA LYS A 279 1.66 -12.52 -17.39
C LYS A 279 2.62 -12.28 -16.22
N ILE A 280 2.41 -11.25 -15.41
CA ILE A 280 3.23 -10.97 -14.21
C ILE A 280 2.75 -11.85 -13.04
N TYR A 281 1.46 -12.17 -13.03
CA TYR A 281 0.77 -12.90 -11.97
C TYR A 281 0.57 -14.41 -12.24
N ASN A 282 1.00 -14.89 -13.41
CA ASN A 282 1.01 -16.31 -13.80
C ASN A 282 2.44 -16.77 -14.06
#